data_AF-A0A9E3VBB1-F1
#
_entry.id   AF-A0A9E3VBB1-F1
#
_cell.length_a   1.000
_cell.length_b   1.000
_cell.length_c   1.000
_cell.angle_alpha   90.00
_cell.angle_beta   90.00
_cell.angle_gamma   90.00
#
_symmetry.space_group_name_H-M   'P 1'
#
loop_
_entity.id
_entity.type
_entity.pdbx_description
1 polymer ?
#
loop_
_entity_poly.entity_id
_entity_poly.type
_entity_poly.pdbx_seq_one_letter_code
_entity_poly.pdbx_strand_id
1 'polypeptide(L)'
;MRAFNPVLATLCGALAVASGCGPIVDGADDAEAGDTEAVSSSELRTCYCPQPYTCGFSSSPSRMYSGAHAAMLRAGVGDGSLIQTFGDASASVGTHCPEPGATYSAATDIDPGGSPCARVHNLRMQGFAAFYRVPPSFGYHIHMVYAGTPSLKSSLRNQIDSFLRGHNGLASDGYETHCAITAEEKAAVRAVLNGNAPPSSGGSSSGSGSCVPGGSYCGGDKVSGNASTLYRCGSDGKSATVIRSCSHGCSVNPGRDDSCRCVAGSAYCGGDVVSGNSSTLYRCGSDGVSVSVIRSCANGCRVNPGNDDSCN
;
A
#
# COMPACT_ATOMS: atom_id res chain seq x y z
N MET A 1 -54.11 -12.05 -42.34
CA MET A 1 -53.93 -13.48 -42.70
C MET A 1 -53.69 -14.25 -41.41
N ARG A 2 -54.51 -15.27 -41.17
CA ARG A 2 -54.47 -16.19 -40.02
C ARG A 2 -53.55 -17.38 -40.33
N ALA A 3 -52.85 -17.92 -39.33
CA ALA A 3 -52.67 -19.36 -39.03
C ALA A 3 -51.82 -19.47 -37.73
N PHE A 4 -52.34 -19.95 -36.59
CA PHE A 4 -52.58 -21.35 -36.16
C PHE A 4 -51.30 -22.23 -36.02
N ASN A 5 -50.78 -22.34 -34.78
CA ASN A 5 -50.54 -23.52 -33.89
C ASN A 5 -50.33 -24.95 -34.50
N PRO A 6 -49.93 -26.03 -33.74
CA PRO A 6 -49.32 -26.19 -32.38
C PRO A 6 -48.30 -27.40 -32.28
N VAL A 7 -48.13 -27.95 -31.06
CA VAL A 7 -47.65 -29.32 -30.63
C VAL A 7 -46.23 -29.30 -30.01
N LEU A 8 -46.01 -29.37 -28.68
CA LEU A 8 -46.38 -30.32 -27.61
C LEU A 8 -45.58 -31.65 -27.64
N ALA A 9 -44.60 -31.80 -26.74
CA ALA A 9 -44.17 -33.11 -26.27
C ALA A 9 -43.54 -32.99 -24.87
N THR A 10 -44.38 -33.30 -23.88
CA THR A 10 -44.04 -33.67 -22.51
C THR A 10 -43.20 -34.95 -22.49
N LEU A 11 -42.16 -35.03 -21.65
CA LEU A 11 -41.77 -36.31 -21.05
C LEU A 11 -41.43 -36.12 -19.57
N CYS A 12 -42.24 -36.78 -18.75
CA CYS A 12 -41.98 -37.08 -17.35
C CYS A 12 -40.77 -38.02 -17.22
N GLY A 13 -39.99 -37.80 -16.16
CA GLY A 13 -39.02 -38.76 -15.65
C GLY A 13 -38.75 -38.44 -14.19
N ALA A 14 -39.65 -38.88 -13.30
CA ALA A 14 -39.41 -38.94 -11.87
C ALA A 14 -38.62 -40.20 -11.54
N LEU A 15 -37.58 -40.09 -10.70
CA LEU A 15 -37.20 -41.17 -9.79
C LEU A 15 -36.57 -40.61 -8.51
N ALA A 16 -36.84 -41.33 -7.43
CA ALA A 16 -36.87 -40.94 -6.03
C ALA A 16 -35.53 -41.12 -5.28
N VAL A 17 -35.33 -40.21 -4.32
CA VAL A 17 -34.97 -40.42 -2.89
C VAL A 17 -33.69 -41.20 -2.53
N ALA A 18 -32.78 -40.49 -1.85
CA ALA A 18 -32.17 -40.92 -0.57
C ALA A 18 -31.60 -39.69 0.16
N SER A 19 -32.31 -39.07 1.12
CA SER A 19 -32.14 -39.27 2.57
C SER A 19 -30.69 -39.47 3.05
N GLY A 20 -30.16 -38.45 3.74
CA GLY A 20 -28.88 -38.48 4.44
C GLY A 20 -28.61 -37.21 5.24
N CYS A 21 -29.49 -36.87 6.19
CA CYS A 21 -29.14 -35.97 7.29
C CYS A 21 -28.20 -36.73 8.24
N GLY A 22 -26.92 -36.33 8.28
CA GLY A 22 -26.00 -36.75 9.33
C GLY A 22 -26.16 -35.87 10.57
N PRO A 23 -26.02 -36.42 11.78
CA PRO A 23 -26.30 -35.71 13.01
C PRO A 23 -25.25 -34.65 13.31
N ILE A 24 -25.73 -33.46 13.68
CA ILE A 24 -25.01 -32.47 14.46
C ILE A 24 -24.90 -33.05 15.86
N VAL A 25 -23.68 -33.35 16.29
CA VAL A 25 -23.39 -33.59 17.70
C VAL A 25 -23.06 -32.25 18.34
N ASP A 26 -24.01 -31.77 19.14
CA ASP A 26 -23.78 -30.77 20.17
C ASP A 26 -22.84 -31.38 21.21
N GLY A 27 -21.69 -30.72 21.40
CA GLY A 27 -20.74 -30.98 22.47
C GLY A 27 -20.31 -29.65 23.06
N ALA A 28 -21.21 -29.06 23.84
CA ALA A 28 -20.88 -28.01 24.79
C ALA A 28 -20.33 -28.70 26.04
N ASP A 29 -19.01 -28.66 26.20
CA ASP A 29 -18.36 -28.93 27.48
C ASP A 29 -17.56 -27.68 27.87
N ASP A 30 -18.04 -27.05 28.92
CA ASP A 30 -17.33 -26.04 29.70
C ASP A 30 -16.05 -26.66 30.27
N ALA A 31 -14.89 -26.19 29.81
CA ALA A 31 -13.61 -26.48 30.45
C ALA A 31 -13.04 -25.18 31.02
N GLU A 32 -13.33 -25.00 32.31
CA GLU A 32 -12.69 -24.08 33.24
C GLU A 32 -11.16 -24.12 33.10
N ALA A 33 -10.57 -22.93 33.18
CA ALA A 33 -9.13 -22.73 33.17
C ALA A 33 -8.50 -23.36 34.42
N GLY A 34 -7.64 -24.35 34.22
CA GLY A 34 -6.88 -25.01 35.27
C GLY A 34 -5.49 -25.43 34.77
N ASP A 35 -4.49 -24.76 35.34
CA ASP A 35 -3.11 -25.16 35.55
C ASP A 35 -2.11 -25.28 34.37
N THR A 36 -1.06 -24.49 34.56
CA THR A 36 0.20 -24.41 33.84
C THR A 36 1.00 -25.71 33.95
N GLU A 37 0.89 -26.57 32.95
CA GLU A 37 1.87 -27.62 32.69
C GLU A 37 2.91 -27.08 31.69
N ALA A 38 4.18 -27.06 32.12
CA ALA A 38 5.31 -26.66 31.32
C ALA A 38 5.51 -27.66 30.18
N VAL A 39 5.00 -27.32 28.99
CA VAL A 39 5.28 -28.05 27.75
C VAL A 39 6.79 -28.09 27.49
N SER A 40 7.31 -29.30 27.37
CA SER A 40 8.70 -29.64 27.06
C SER A 40 9.22 -28.85 25.86
N SER A 41 10.45 -28.32 25.98
CA SER A 41 11.17 -27.54 24.96
C SER A 41 11.43 -28.27 23.62
N SER A 42 10.98 -29.51 23.45
CA SER A 42 11.08 -30.30 22.21
C SER A 42 9.83 -30.21 21.31
N GLU A 43 8.70 -29.67 21.78
CA GLU A 43 7.45 -29.58 20.99
C GLU A 43 7.17 -28.17 20.42
N LEU A 44 8.08 -27.20 20.64
CA LEU A 44 7.92 -25.78 20.28
C LEU A 44 8.63 -25.36 18.97
N ARG A 45 8.83 -26.27 18.02
CA ARG A 45 9.40 -25.93 16.69
C ARG A 45 8.49 -26.35 15.53
N THR A 46 7.18 -26.20 15.68
CA THR A 46 6.30 -26.28 14.52
C THR A 46 6.50 -25.03 13.67
N CYS A 47 7.45 -25.07 12.73
CA CYS A 47 7.55 -24.02 11.73
C CYS A 47 6.27 -24.06 10.88
N TYR A 48 5.49 -22.98 10.87
CA TYR A 48 4.31 -22.90 10.01
C TYR A 48 4.68 -22.59 8.56
N CYS A 49 5.89 -22.08 8.32
CA CYS A 49 6.42 -21.94 6.97
C CYS A 49 7.01 -23.25 6.43
N PRO A 50 6.74 -23.60 5.16
CA PRO A 50 7.31 -24.80 4.55
C PRO A 50 8.83 -24.69 4.45
N GLN A 51 9.53 -25.82 4.58
CA GLN A 51 10.97 -25.90 4.32
C GLN A 51 11.30 -25.43 2.89
N PRO A 52 12.46 -24.80 2.64
CA PRO A 52 13.62 -24.65 3.53
C PRO A 52 13.59 -23.39 4.41
N TYR A 53 12.45 -22.69 4.50
CA TYR A 53 12.36 -21.48 5.29
C TYR A 53 12.39 -21.83 6.77
N THR A 54 13.42 -21.36 7.46
CA THR A 54 13.56 -21.54 8.91
C THR A 54 12.46 -20.76 9.63
N CYS A 55 12.12 -21.14 10.87
CA CYS A 55 11.21 -20.46 11.81
C CYS A 55 11.70 -19.02 12.19
N GLY A 56 12.39 -18.32 11.30
CA GLY A 56 13.02 -17.04 11.54
C GLY A 56 12.04 -15.89 11.36
N PHE A 57 12.14 -14.92 12.27
CA PHE A 57 11.53 -13.61 12.13
C PHE A 57 12.47 -12.71 11.30
N SER A 58 11.90 -11.93 10.38
CA SER A 58 12.63 -10.91 9.63
C SER A 58 11.82 -9.63 9.57
N SER A 59 12.49 -8.51 9.81
CA SER A 59 12.02 -7.15 9.52
C SER A 59 12.74 -6.56 8.30
N SER A 60 13.46 -7.38 7.52
CA SER A 60 14.26 -6.88 6.40
C SER A 60 13.38 -6.56 5.19
N PRO A 61 13.55 -5.39 4.56
CA PRO A 61 12.91 -5.08 3.27
C PRO A 61 13.26 -6.09 2.18
N SER A 62 14.42 -6.77 2.27
CA SER A 62 14.83 -7.79 1.27
C SER A 62 13.94 -9.04 1.23
N ARG A 63 13.06 -9.23 2.22
CA ARG A 63 12.06 -10.30 2.28
C ARG A 63 10.65 -9.82 1.89
N MET A 64 10.52 -8.56 1.53
CA MET A 64 9.30 -7.97 0.98
C MET A 64 9.35 -8.03 -0.55
N TYR A 65 8.21 -8.14 -1.21
CA TYR A 65 8.17 -7.96 -2.66
C TYR A 65 8.67 -6.55 -3.01
N SER A 66 9.56 -6.42 -4.01
CA SER A 66 10.19 -5.13 -4.32
C SER A 66 9.17 -4.04 -4.71
N GLY A 67 8.09 -4.42 -5.42
CA GLY A 67 6.98 -3.50 -5.72
C GLY A 67 6.21 -3.06 -4.47
N ALA A 68 6.09 -3.94 -3.49
CA ALA A 68 5.48 -3.64 -2.20
C ALA A 68 6.39 -2.70 -1.39
N HIS A 69 7.69 -2.95 -1.34
CA HIS A 69 8.64 -2.05 -0.67
C HIS A 69 8.60 -0.63 -1.27
N ALA A 70 8.62 -0.52 -2.60
CA ALA A 70 8.49 0.77 -3.28
C ALA A 70 7.14 1.46 -2.98
N ALA A 71 6.05 0.70 -2.89
CA ALA A 71 4.73 1.21 -2.54
C ALA A 71 4.67 1.71 -1.09
N MET A 72 5.30 1.00 -0.16
CA MET A 72 5.43 1.38 1.24
C MET A 72 6.19 2.72 1.38
N LEU A 73 7.31 2.86 0.66
CA LEU A 73 8.08 4.11 0.64
C LEU A 73 7.27 5.29 0.07
N ARG A 74 6.48 5.07 -1.00
CA ARG A 74 5.56 6.09 -1.55
C ARG A 74 4.46 6.49 -0.57
N ALA A 75 4.04 5.59 0.33
CA ALA A 75 3.10 5.90 1.41
C ALA A 75 3.73 6.69 2.57
N GLY A 76 5.03 7.01 2.50
CA GLY A 76 5.78 7.69 3.55
C GLY A 76 6.17 6.78 4.71
N VAL A 77 6.18 5.46 4.51
CA VAL A 77 6.60 4.48 5.50
C VAL A 77 8.00 4.00 5.15
N GLY A 78 8.98 4.35 5.99
CA GLY A 78 10.36 3.93 5.84
C GLY A 78 10.65 2.58 6.50
N ASP A 79 11.81 2.00 6.16
CA ASP A 79 12.24 0.67 6.61
C ASP A 79 12.30 0.52 8.13
N GLY A 80 12.59 1.60 8.86
CA GLY A 80 12.59 1.60 10.33
C GLY A 80 11.22 1.34 10.97
N SER A 81 10.14 1.34 10.19
CA SER A 81 8.79 0.94 10.65
C SER A 81 8.51 -0.55 10.49
N LEU A 82 9.35 -1.32 9.80
CA LEU A 82 9.12 -2.75 9.58
C LEU A 82 9.19 -3.52 10.90
N ILE A 83 8.07 -4.13 11.29
CA ILE A 83 8.02 -5.08 12.38
C ILE A 83 8.31 -6.46 11.79
N GLN A 84 7.53 -6.90 10.80
CA GLN A 84 7.60 -8.27 10.29
C GLN A 84 7.37 -8.32 8.78
N THR A 85 8.39 -8.67 8.01
CA THR A 85 8.24 -9.09 6.60
C THR A 85 8.12 -10.60 6.51
N PHE A 86 8.87 -11.33 7.34
CA PHE A 86 8.73 -12.78 7.55
C PHE A 86 8.56 -13.12 9.02
N GLY A 87 7.77 -14.14 9.31
CA GLY A 87 7.82 -14.80 10.60
C GLY A 87 6.67 -15.75 10.85
N ASP A 88 6.72 -16.34 12.03
CA ASP A 88 6.05 -17.60 12.35
C ASP A 88 5.17 -17.46 13.59
N ALA A 89 4.43 -16.35 13.69
CA ALA A 89 3.54 -16.11 14.81
C ALA A 89 2.30 -17.02 14.70
N SER A 90 1.92 -17.66 15.81
CA SER A 90 0.72 -18.52 15.90
C SER A 90 -0.57 -17.79 15.53
N ALA A 91 -0.64 -16.47 15.74
CA ALA A 91 -1.79 -15.65 15.37
C ALA A 91 -1.86 -15.35 13.85
N SER A 92 -0.77 -15.58 13.13
CA SER A 92 -0.59 -15.26 11.71
C SER A 92 -0.04 -16.47 10.94
N VAL A 93 -0.42 -17.69 11.38
CA VAL A 93 0.06 -18.96 10.83
C VAL A 93 -0.01 -18.95 9.31
N GLY A 94 1.16 -19.00 8.67
CA GLY A 94 1.29 -19.05 7.23
C GLY A 94 1.16 -17.71 6.48
N THR A 95 0.66 -16.62 7.09
CA THR A 95 0.42 -15.35 6.35
C THR A 95 1.70 -14.56 6.06
N HIS A 96 2.73 -14.66 6.90
CA HIS A 96 4.05 -14.06 6.65
C HIS A 96 5.09 -15.04 6.09
N CYS A 97 4.66 -16.25 5.70
CA CYS A 97 5.52 -17.16 4.95
C CYS A 97 5.74 -16.68 3.51
N PRO A 98 6.82 -17.10 2.85
CA PRO A 98 7.03 -16.74 1.46
C PRO A 98 5.88 -17.20 0.56
N GLU A 99 5.61 -16.44 -0.50
CA GLU A 99 4.64 -16.85 -1.52
C GLU A 99 5.13 -18.11 -2.26
N PRO A 100 4.22 -18.91 -2.85
CA PRO A 100 4.60 -20.10 -3.61
C PRO A 100 5.63 -19.78 -4.71
N GLY A 101 6.80 -20.42 -4.63
CA GLY A 101 7.91 -20.20 -5.57
C GLY A 101 8.68 -18.89 -5.40
N ALA A 102 8.43 -18.13 -4.34
CA ALA A 102 9.05 -16.84 -4.08
C ALA A 102 9.91 -16.84 -2.81
N THR A 103 10.83 -15.87 -2.71
CA THR A 103 11.67 -15.60 -1.54
C THR A 103 11.19 -14.39 -0.74
N TYR A 104 9.99 -13.90 -1.05
CA TYR A 104 9.34 -12.76 -0.42
C TYR A 104 7.95 -13.14 0.11
N SER A 105 7.43 -12.34 1.03
CA SER A 105 6.05 -12.39 1.51
C SER A 105 5.31 -11.18 0.94
N ALA A 106 4.04 -11.36 0.56
CA ALA A 106 3.18 -10.23 0.19
C ALA A 106 2.59 -9.53 1.42
N ALA A 107 2.60 -10.18 2.58
CA ALA A 107 2.17 -9.62 3.85
C ALA A 107 3.34 -8.99 4.62
N THR A 108 3.09 -7.88 5.28
CA THR A 108 4.06 -7.15 6.09
C THR A 108 3.36 -6.49 7.26
N ASP A 109 4.00 -6.49 8.44
CA ASP A 109 3.57 -5.75 9.61
C ASP A 109 4.51 -4.58 9.86
N ILE A 110 3.93 -3.44 10.21
CA ILE A 110 4.68 -2.22 10.54
C ILE A 110 4.19 -1.57 11.83
N ASP A 111 5.06 -0.76 12.42
CA ASP A 111 4.71 0.15 13.51
C ASP A 111 3.63 1.14 13.04
N PRO A 112 2.58 1.35 13.87
CA PRO A 112 1.46 2.20 13.49
C PRO A 112 1.81 3.71 13.50
N GLY A 113 2.89 4.11 14.14
CA GLY A 113 3.30 5.51 14.32
C GLY A 113 2.31 6.34 15.14
N GLY A 114 2.50 7.65 15.12
CA GLY A 114 1.65 8.60 15.87
C GLY A 114 0.27 8.87 15.27
N SER A 115 0.01 8.43 14.02
CA SER A 115 -1.29 8.55 13.36
C SER A 115 -1.61 7.28 12.55
N PRO A 116 -2.11 6.22 13.22
CA PRO A 116 -2.26 4.90 12.61
C PRO A 116 -3.20 4.90 11.40
N CYS A 117 -4.37 5.54 11.51
CA CYS A 117 -5.32 5.54 10.40
C CYS A 117 -4.82 6.36 9.20
N ALA A 118 -4.19 7.53 9.40
CA ALA A 118 -3.62 8.28 8.28
C ALA A 118 -2.56 7.44 7.53
N ARG A 119 -1.72 6.71 8.27
CA ARG A 119 -0.75 5.78 7.70
C ARG A 119 -1.42 4.63 6.93
N VAL A 120 -2.45 4.02 7.51
CA VAL A 120 -3.26 2.97 6.85
C VAL A 120 -3.87 3.49 5.54
N HIS A 121 -4.49 4.67 5.56
CA HIS A 121 -5.10 5.27 4.36
C HIS A 121 -4.06 5.52 3.27
N ASN A 122 -2.89 6.05 3.62
CA ASN A 122 -1.79 6.25 2.67
C ASN A 122 -1.32 4.93 2.04
N LEU A 123 -1.19 3.86 2.83
CA LEU A 123 -0.82 2.53 2.32
C LEU A 123 -1.88 1.96 1.39
N ARG A 124 -3.16 2.09 1.73
CA ARG A 124 -4.28 1.61 0.88
C ARG A 124 -4.28 2.26 -0.49
N MET A 125 -3.99 3.55 -0.53
CA MET A 125 -3.82 4.28 -1.78
C MET A 125 -2.60 3.85 -2.59
N GLN A 126 -1.65 3.10 -2.01
CA GLN A 126 -0.53 2.49 -2.73
C GLN A 126 -0.78 1.02 -3.11
N GLY A 127 -2.00 0.53 -2.96
CA GLY A 127 -2.39 -0.83 -3.38
C GLY A 127 -2.25 -1.90 -2.31
N PHE A 128 -2.15 -1.50 -1.04
CA PHE A 128 -2.17 -2.44 0.08
C PHE A 128 -3.60 -2.64 0.62
N ALA A 129 -3.99 -3.88 0.85
CA ALA A 129 -5.04 -4.17 1.81
C ALA A 129 -4.43 -4.03 3.22
N ALA A 130 -4.59 -2.86 3.85
CA ALA A 130 -3.98 -2.53 5.13
C ALA A 130 -5.03 -2.39 6.26
N PHE A 131 -4.71 -2.93 7.43
CA PHE A 131 -5.57 -3.02 8.61
C PHE A 131 -4.81 -2.60 9.85
N TYR A 132 -5.41 -1.71 10.65
CA TYR A 132 -4.85 -1.37 11.96
C TYR A 132 -5.28 -2.43 12.98
N ARG A 133 -4.32 -3.12 13.58
CA ARG A 133 -4.55 -4.14 14.61
C ARG A 133 -4.40 -3.52 15.99
N VAL A 134 -5.35 -3.85 16.87
CA VAL A 134 -5.40 -3.36 18.25
C VAL A 134 -5.52 -4.54 19.23
N PRO A 135 -5.07 -4.39 20.49
CA PRO A 135 -5.29 -5.37 21.56
C PRO A 135 -6.78 -5.64 21.82
N PRO A 136 -7.14 -6.80 22.41
CA PRO A 136 -6.25 -7.79 23.05
C PRO A 136 -5.72 -8.88 22.12
N SER A 137 -6.34 -9.09 20.96
CA SER A 137 -5.97 -10.20 20.07
C SER A 137 -4.58 -10.07 19.46
N PHE A 138 -4.04 -8.84 19.40
CA PHE A 138 -2.73 -8.52 18.82
C PHE A 138 -2.06 -7.36 19.56
N GLY A 139 -0.73 -7.26 19.51
CA GLY A 139 -0.06 -6.00 19.81
C GLY A 139 -0.45 -4.91 18.79
N TYR A 140 -0.32 -3.63 19.13
CA TYR A 140 -0.58 -2.54 18.18
C TYR A 140 0.37 -2.60 16.99
N HIS A 141 -0.17 -2.80 15.78
CA HIS A 141 0.58 -2.77 14.52
C HIS A 141 -0.35 -2.53 13.33
N ILE A 142 0.20 -2.24 12.16
CA ILE A 142 -0.55 -2.27 10.90
C ILE A 142 -0.16 -3.53 10.15
N HIS A 143 -1.13 -4.40 9.89
CA HIS A 143 -0.98 -5.55 8.99
C HIS A 143 -1.34 -5.11 7.59
N MET A 144 -0.50 -5.40 6.60
CA MET A 144 -0.75 -5.02 5.21
C MET A 144 -0.38 -6.11 4.22
N VAL A 145 -1.22 -6.29 3.20
CA VAL A 145 -1.02 -7.23 2.09
C VAL A 145 -0.93 -6.46 0.78
N TYR A 146 0.18 -6.57 0.05
CA TYR A 146 0.33 -5.90 -1.23
C TYR A 146 -0.39 -6.67 -2.34
N ALA A 147 -1.35 -6.05 -3.01
CA ALA A 147 -2.17 -6.73 -4.02
C ALA A 147 -1.44 -7.01 -5.35
N GLY A 148 -0.33 -6.32 -5.59
CA GLY A 148 0.38 -6.36 -6.88
C GLY A 148 1.48 -7.41 -6.96
N THR A 149 1.52 -8.37 -6.03
CA THR A 149 2.50 -9.45 -6.12
C THR A 149 2.10 -10.44 -7.23
N PRO A 150 3.04 -10.96 -8.02
CA PRO A 150 2.75 -11.94 -9.09
C PRO A 150 2.14 -13.25 -8.60
N SER A 151 2.35 -13.59 -7.32
CA SER A 151 1.84 -14.79 -6.68
C SER A 151 1.28 -14.41 -5.31
N LEU A 152 0.13 -14.99 -4.98
CA LEU A 152 -0.52 -14.86 -3.68
C LEU A 152 -1.09 -16.21 -3.26
N LYS A 153 -0.71 -16.67 -2.07
CA LYS A 153 -1.38 -17.76 -1.37
C LYS A 153 -2.86 -17.42 -1.10
N SER A 154 -3.68 -18.46 -0.97
CA SER A 154 -5.13 -18.32 -0.78
C SER A 154 -5.49 -17.48 0.44
N SER A 155 -4.76 -17.61 1.54
CA SER A 155 -5.02 -16.83 2.76
C SER A 155 -4.88 -15.32 2.52
N LEU A 156 -3.89 -14.87 1.76
CA LEU A 156 -3.72 -13.44 1.44
C LEU A 156 -4.71 -12.93 0.40
N ARG A 157 -5.10 -13.78 -0.56
CA ARG A 157 -6.21 -13.47 -1.48
C ARG A 157 -7.51 -13.24 -0.72
N ASN A 158 -7.82 -14.09 0.26
CA ASN A 158 -9.00 -13.93 1.10
C ASN A 158 -8.97 -12.62 1.90
N GLN A 159 -7.79 -12.18 2.37
CA GLN A 159 -7.65 -10.88 3.05
C GLN A 159 -7.89 -9.70 2.11
N ILE A 160 -7.39 -9.76 0.87
CA ILE A 160 -7.66 -8.74 -0.15
C ILE A 160 -9.16 -8.72 -0.49
N ASP A 161 -9.80 -9.87 -0.65
CA ASP A 161 -11.24 -9.96 -0.93
C ASP A 161 -12.08 -9.44 0.24
N SER A 162 -11.67 -9.71 1.48
CA SER A 162 -12.25 -9.13 2.70
C SER A 162 -12.15 -7.61 2.69
N PHE A 163 -10.95 -7.07 2.42
CA PHE A 163 -10.71 -5.64 2.28
C PHE A 163 -11.63 -4.99 1.21
N LEU A 164 -11.75 -5.60 0.03
CA LEU A 164 -12.56 -5.08 -1.06
C LEU A 164 -14.06 -5.04 -0.71
N ARG A 165 -14.52 -5.90 0.20
CA ARG A 165 -15.88 -5.83 0.78
C ARG A 165 -16.00 -4.81 1.91
N GLY A 166 -14.90 -4.31 2.46
CA GLY A 166 -14.87 -3.37 3.60
C GLY A 166 -14.72 -4.07 4.96
N HIS A 167 -14.20 -5.29 4.95
CA HIS A 167 -14.05 -6.14 6.12
C HIS A 167 -12.59 -6.13 6.60
N ASN A 168 -12.32 -6.67 7.78
CA ASN A 168 -11.08 -6.48 8.54
C ASN A 168 -9.98 -7.50 8.21
N GLY A 169 -10.18 -8.40 7.24
CA GLY A 169 -9.20 -9.41 6.84
C GLY A 169 -8.87 -10.46 7.90
N LEU A 170 -9.63 -10.55 8.99
CA LEU A 170 -9.50 -11.62 9.98
C LEU A 170 -10.39 -12.81 9.59
N ALA A 171 -10.18 -13.96 10.24
CA ALA A 171 -10.98 -15.16 10.03
C ALA A 171 -12.48 -14.95 10.30
N SER A 172 -12.84 -14.05 11.22
CA SER A 172 -14.23 -13.68 11.49
C SER A 172 -14.88 -12.88 10.36
N ASP A 173 -14.06 -12.31 9.47
CA ASP A 173 -14.50 -11.47 8.36
C ASP A 173 -15.49 -10.39 8.80
N GLY A 174 -15.25 -9.78 9.96
CA GLY A 174 -16.05 -8.67 10.47
C GLY A 174 -15.77 -7.37 9.71
N TYR A 175 -16.65 -6.38 9.83
CA TYR A 175 -16.41 -5.05 9.27
C TYR A 175 -15.14 -4.41 9.86
N GLU A 176 -14.42 -3.64 9.04
CA GLU A 176 -13.31 -2.82 9.53
C GLU A 176 -13.86 -1.56 10.23
N THR A 177 -13.65 -1.47 11.54
CA THR A 177 -14.20 -0.40 12.39
C THR A 177 -13.16 0.59 12.91
N HIS A 178 -11.86 0.27 12.84
CA HIS A 178 -10.81 1.14 13.38
C HIS A 178 -10.41 2.23 12.39
N CYS A 179 -10.16 1.84 11.14
CA CYS A 179 -9.85 2.78 10.06
C CYS A 179 -10.74 2.45 8.87
N ALA A 180 -11.91 3.08 8.80
CA ALA A 180 -12.95 2.82 7.80
C ALA A 180 -12.39 2.77 6.37
N ILE A 181 -12.77 1.74 5.60
CA ILE A 181 -12.27 1.55 4.23
C ILE A 181 -13.14 2.35 3.25
N THR A 182 -12.53 3.23 2.46
CA THR A 182 -13.25 4.05 1.48
C THR A 182 -13.41 3.37 0.12
N ALA A 183 -14.26 3.91 -0.76
CA ALA A 183 -14.43 3.39 -2.11
C ALA A 183 -13.18 3.60 -2.98
N GLU A 184 -12.49 4.72 -2.80
CA GLU A 184 -11.27 5.10 -3.50
C GLU A 184 -10.13 4.14 -3.14
N GLU A 185 -10.01 3.77 -1.88
CA GLU A 185 -9.04 2.78 -1.41
C GLU A 185 -9.28 1.39 -2.00
N LYS A 186 -10.55 0.96 -2.07
CA LYS A 186 -10.92 -0.29 -2.74
C LYS A 186 -10.59 -0.25 -4.23
N ALA A 187 -10.83 0.89 -4.88
CA ALA A 187 -10.44 1.09 -6.27
C ALA A 187 -8.92 1.02 -6.44
N ALA A 188 -8.16 1.56 -5.48
CA ALA A 188 -6.71 1.54 -5.51
C ALA A 188 -6.11 0.14 -5.42
N VAL A 189 -6.58 -0.64 -4.45
CA VAL A 189 -6.18 -2.04 -4.30
C VAL A 189 -6.58 -2.86 -5.53
N ARG A 190 -7.79 -2.65 -6.07
CA ARG A 190 -8.25 -3.33 -7.29
C ARG A 190 -7.43 -2.98 -8.52
N ALA A 191 -7.01 -1.72 -8.67
CA ALA A 191 -6.14 -1.31 -9.78
C ALA A 191 -4.82 -2.09 -9.75
N VAL A 192 -4.17 -2.14 -8.58
CA VAL A 192 -2.91 -2.86 -8.38
C VAL A 192 -3.06 -4.37 -8.54
N LEU A 193 -4.15 -4.94 -8.03
CA LEU A 193 -4.47 -6.36 -8.23
C LEU A 193 -4.58 -6.73 -9.71
N ASN A 194 -5.09 -5.81 -10.54
CA ASN A 194 -5.22 -5.99 -11.99
C ASN A 194 -3.92 -5.65 -12.77
N GLY A 195 -2.80 -5.44 -12.07
CA GLY A 195 -1.52 -5.08 -12.68
C GLY A 195 -1.39 -3.61 -13.11
N ASN A 196 -2.35 -2.76 -12.74
CA ASN A 196 -2.27 -1.32 -12.99
C ASN A 196 -1.52 -0.62 -11.85
N ALA A 197 -1.01 0.59 -12.12
CA ALA A 197 -0.50 1.42 -11.04
C ALA A 197 -1.63 1.80 -10.05
N PRO A 198 -1.34 1.94 -8.75
CA PRO A 198 -2.33 2.46 -7.81
C PRO A 198 -2.71 3.90 -8.22
N PRO A 199 -3.99 4.30 -8.09
CA PRO A 199 -4.41 5.68 -8.23
C PRO A 199 -3.67 6.51 -7.19
N SER A 200 -2.96 7.54 -7.66
CA SER A 200 -2.23 8.46 -6.80
C SER A 200 -3.16 9.00 -5.71
N SER A 201 -2.75 8.90 -4.45
CA SER A 201 -3.42 9.50 -3.28
C SER A 201 -3.49 11.01 -3.43
N GLY A 202 -4.51 11.47 -4.14
CA GLY A 202 -4.81 12.85 -4.46
C GLY A 202 -6.19 12.89 -5.07
N GLY A 203 -7.21 12.74 -4.23
CA GLY A 203 -8.60 12.82 -4.68
C GLY A 203 -8.85 14.18 -5.33
N SER A 204 -9.16 14.19 -6.62
CA SER A 204 -10.53 14.45 -7.05
C SER A 204 -10.71 14.26 -8.55
N SER A 205 -11.77 13.53 -8.86
CA SER A 205 -12.43 13.48 -10.16
C SER A 205 -11.69 12.72 -11.25
N SER A 206 -12.43 11.82 -11.90
CA SER A 206 -12.38 11.65 -13.35
C SER A 206 -12.58 13.02 -14.02
N GLY A 207 -11.56 13.88 -13.96
CA GLY A 207 -11.36 14.96 -14.87
C GLY A 207 -10.38 14.44 -15.89
N SER A 208 -10.85 14.21 -17.11
CA SER A 208 -10.09 14.50 -18.32
C SER A 208 -9.69 15.99 -18.34
N GLY A 209 -9.00 16.45 -17.31
CA GLY A 209 -8.69 17.84 -17.04
C GLY A 209 -7.33 18.10 -17.62
N SER A 210 -7.32 18.74 -18.79
CA SER A 210 -6.11 19.25 -19.39
C SER A 210 -5.30 20.01 -18.33
N CYS A 211 -4.05 19.63 -18.13
CA CYS A 211 -3.11 20.42 -17.34
C CYS A 211 -2.95 21.81 -17.99
N VAL A 212 -2.61 22.84 -17.21
CA VAL A 212 -2.37 24.17 -17.80
C VAL A 212 -1.06 24.10 -18.59
N PRO A 213 -1.05 24.42 -19.89
CA PRO A 213 0.17 24.41 -20.70
C PRO A 213 1.34 25.13 -20.02
N GLY A 214 2.47 24.46 -19.90
CA GLY A 214 3.68 24.97 -19.25
C GLY A 214 3.72 24.85 -17.72
N GLY A 215 2.58 24.55 -17.08
CA GLY A 215 2.49 24.31 -15.64
C GLY A 215 3.25 23.06 -15.19
N SER A 216 3.61 23.04 -13.91
CA SER A 216 4.37 21.96 -13.28
C SER A 216 3.46 21.15 -12.37
N TYR A 217 3.47 19.83 -12.52
CA TYR A 217 2.52 18.92 -11.89
C TYR A 217 3.19 17.64 -11.39
N CYS A 218 2.85 17.18 -10.19
CA CYS A 218 3.23 15.87 -9.70
C CYS A 218 2.52 14.79 -10.51
N GLY A 219 3.16 13.63 -10.71
CA GLY A 219 2.49 12.51 -11.40
C GLY A 219 1.21 12.08 -10.69
N GLY A 220 0.08 12.20 -11.37
CA GLY A 220 -1.24 11.99 -10.79
C GLY A 220 -2.00 13.26 -10.38
N ASP A 221 -1.41 14.46 -10.45
CA ASP A 221 -2.15 15.73 -10.41
C ASP A 221 -2.29 16.30 -11.82
N LYS A 222 -3.47 16.18 -12.44
CA LYS A 222 -3.80 16.66 -13.82
C LYS A 222 -2.94 16.09 -14.96
N VAL A 223 -1.84 15.41 -14.66
CA VAL A 223 -0.97 14.68 -15.57
C VAL A 223 -0.84 13.24 -15.10
N SER A 224 -0.68 12.30 -16.03
CA SER A 224 -0.35 10.92 -15.69
C SER A 224 1.14 10.78 -15.39
N GLY A 225 1.50 9.90 -14.45
CA GLY A 225 2.91 9.66 -14.12
C GLY A 225 3.14 9.20 -12.69
N ASN A 226 4.41 9.05 -12.33
CA ASN A 226 4.85 8.70 -10.99
C ASN A 226 4.64 9.87 -10.03
N ALA A 227 3.96 9.66 -8.91
CA ALA A 227 3.67 10.70 -7.91
C ALA A 227 4.92 11.31 -7.25
N SER A 228 6.07 10.67 -7.34
CA SER A 228 7.36 11.22 -6.92
C SER A 228 8.15 11.86 -8.07
N THR A 229 7.49 12.22 -9.17
CA THR A 229 8.10 12.87 -10.32
C THR A 229 7.34 14.14 -10.64
N LEU A 230 8.08 15.23 -10.88
CA LEU A 230 7.54 16.50 -11.34
C LEU A 230 7.56 16.52 -12.86
N TYR A 231 6.42 16.82 -13.46
CA TYR A 231 6.19 16.88 -14.90
C TYR A 231 5.88 18.31 -15.34
N ARG A 232 6.23 18.62 -16.58
CA ARG A 232 5.79 19.83 -17.28
C ARG A 232 4.64 19.47 -18.20
N CYS A 233 3.52 20.17 -18.05
CA CYS A 233 2.43 20.09 -18.99
C CYS A 233 2.83 20.62 -20.37
N GLY A 234 2.54 19.86 -21.42
CA GLY A 234 2.77 20.22 -22.80
C GLY A 234 1.85 21.34 -23.29
N SER A 235 2.17 21.90 -24.45
CA SER A 235 1.40 22.99 -25.06
C SER A 235 -0.03 22.58 -25.44
N ASP A 236 -0.26 21.29 -25.65
CA ASP A 236 -1.57 20.71 -25.95
C ASP A 236 -2.47 20.55 -24.71
N GLY A 237 -1.95 20.84 -23.52
CA GLY A 237 -2.64 20.67 -22.24
C GLY A 237 -2.91 19.20 -21.90
N LYS A 238 -2.31 18.24 -22.61
CA LYS A 238 -2.63 16.81 -22.49
C LYS A 238 -1.39 15.95 -22.31
N SER A 239 -0.33 16.28 -23.05
CA SER A 239 0.97 15.64 -22.90
C SER A 239 1.69 16.19 -21.67
N ALA A 240 2.57 15.39 -21.10
CA ALA A 240 3.43 15.81 -20.00
C ALA A 240 4.83 15.22 -20.19
N THR A 241 5.86 16.02 -19.92
CA THR A 241 7.26 15.59 -19.98
C THR A 241 7.88 15.66 -18.59
N VAL A 242 8.79 14.74 -18.28
CA VAL A 242 9.47 14.73 -16.98
C VAL A 242 10.36 15.96 -16.86
N ILE A 243 10.17 16.74 -15.79
CA ILE A 243 11.13 17.78 -15.38
C ILE A 243 12.23 17.12 -14.56
N ARG A 244 11.85 16.41 -13.47
CA ARG A 244 12.79 15.70 -12.59
C ARG A 244 12.05 14.71 -11.69
N SER A 245 12.80 13.73 -11.16
CA SER A 245 12.35 12.90 -10.05
C SER A 245 12.59 13.64 -8.73
N CYS A 246 11.60 13.62 -7.84
CA CYS A 246 11.66 14.24 -6.51
C CYS A 246 12.14 13.22 -5.47
N SER A 247 13.38 13.38 -4.99
CA SER A 247 14.01 12.49 -4.01
C SER A 247 13.25 12.36 -2.69
N HIS A 248 12.55 13.42 -2.27
CA HIS A 248 11.75 13.45 -1.04
C HIS A 248 10.24 13.46 -1.30
N GLY A 249 9.82 13.03 -2.49
CA GLY A 249 8.44 13.07 -2.93
C GLY A 249 8.03 14.42 -3.51
N CYS A 250 6.85 14.45 -4.12
CA CYS A 250 6.29 15.63 -4.76
C CYS A 250 5.17 16.22 -3.89
N SER A 251 5.01 17.54 -3.91
CA SER A 251 3.96 18.27 -3.21
C SER A 251 2.97 18.86 -4.21
N VAL A 252 1.72 18.42 -4.12
CA VAL A 252 0.61 18.99 -4.89
C VAL A 252 0.19 20.31 -4.26
N ASN A 253 0.19 21.40 -5.04
CA ASN A 253 -0.08 22.77 -4.58
C ASN A 253 -1.36 23.31 -5.24
N PRO A 254 -2.55 23.18 -4.62
CA PRO A 254 -3.80 23.64 -5.22
C PRO A 254 -3.76 25.09 -5.69
N GLY A 255 -4.09 25.33 -6.95
CA GLY A 255 -4.11 26.66 -7.57
C GLY A 255 -2.74 27.23 -7.95
N ARG A 256 -1.65 26.47 -7.79
CA ARG A 256 -0.28 26.84 -8.17
C ARG A 256 0.42 25.65 -8.84
N ASP A 257 1.64 25.87 -9.31
CA ASP A 257 2.52 24.81 -9.77
C ASP A 257 2.95 23.92 -8.60
N ASP A 258 2.97 22.62 -8.85
CA ASP A 258 3.50 21.62 -7.93
C ASP A 258 5.02 21.72 -7.83
N SER A 259 5.57 21.18 -6.76
CA SER A 259 7.01 21.25 -6.49
C SER A 259 7.54 19.99 -5.82
N CYS A 260 8.81 19.67 -6.04
CA CYS A 260 9.48 18.65 -5.25
C CYS A 260 9.59 19.10 -3.79
N ARG A 261 9.44 18.15 -2.87
CA ARG A 261 9.73 18.35 -1.45
C ARG A 261 11.23 18.40 -1.21
N CYS A 262 11.62 19.09 -0.15
CA CYS A 262 13.01 19.24 0.29
C CYS A 262 13.15 18.94 1.78
N VAL A 263 14.38 18.72 2.25
CA VAL A 263 14.64 18.52 3.68
C VAL A 263 14.53 19.86 4.40
N ALA A 264 13.66 19.93 5.40
CA ALA A 264 13.40 21.14 6.15
C ALA A 264 14.69 21.77 6.72
N GLY A 265 14.89 23.05 6.45
CA GLY A 265 16.06 23.81 6.92
C GLY A 265 17.33 23.66 6.08
N SER A 266 17.39 22.70 5.16
CA SER A 266 18.54 22.49 4.26
C SER A 266 18.67 23.58 3.20
N ALA A 267 19.90 23.70 2.66
CA ALA A 267 20.23 24.65 1.60
C ALA A 267 20.44 23.94 0.26
N TYR A 268 19.86 24.48 -0.80
CA TYR A 268 19.90 23.90 -2.15
C TYR A 268 20.17 24.96 -3.21
N CYS A 269 20.96 24.63 -4.22
CA CYS A 269 21.10 25.39 -5.44
C CYS A 269 19.82 25.30 -6.26
N GLY A 270 19.45 26.38 -6.96
CA GLY A 270 18.31 26.34 -7.88
C GLY A 270 18.52 25.30 -8.99
N GLY A 271 17.54 24.42 -9.18
CA GLY A 271 17.64 23.35 -10.17
C GLY A 271 18.15 22.01 -9.63
N ASP A 272 18.59 21.93 -8.37
CA ASP A 272 18.89 20.66 -7.68
C ASP A 272 17.62 20.03 -7.07
N VAL A 273 17.48 19.91 -5.73
CA VAL A 273 16.26 19.43 -5.09
C VAL A 273 15.10 20.44 -5.25
N VAL A 274 15.43 21.74 -5.36
CA VAL A 274 14.44 22.83 -5.46
C VAL A 274 14.43 23.46 -6.85
N SER A 275 13.33 24.09 -7.23
CA SER A 275 13.24 24.91 -8.45
C SER A 275 13.88 26.29 -8.25
N GLY A 276 14.53 26.84 -9.28
CA GLY A 276 15.07 28.20 -9.24
C GLY A 276 16.29 28.38 -10.14
N ASN A 277 16.88 29.58 -10.08
CA ASN A 277 18.13 29.91 -10.76
C ASN A 277 19.32 29.13 -10.17
N SER A 278 20.11 28.46 -11.01
CA SER A 278 21.26 27.63 -10.62
C SER A 278 22.45 28.37 -10.02
N SER A 279 22.47 29.70 -10.12
CA SER A 279 23.44 30.56 -9.44
C SER A 279 22.87 31.17 -8.16
N THR A 280 21.80 30.63 -7.59
CA THR A 280 21.19 31.11 -6.34
C THR A 280 21.06 29.96 -5.35
N LEU A 281 21.41 30.23 -4.09
CA LEU A 281 21.25 29.31 -2.98
C LEU A 281 19.93 29.61 -2.25
N TYR A 282 19.12 28.58 -2.07
CA TYR A 282 17.80 28.64 -1.45
C TYR A 282 17.78 27.86 -0.13
N ARG A 283 16.91 28.26 0.79
CA ARG A 283 16.61 27.56 2.03
C ARG A 283 15.25 26.89 1.92
N CYS A 284 15.23 25.59 2.20
CA CYS A 284 13.99 24.85 2.39
C CYS A 284 13.32 25.26 3.71
N GLY A 285 12.04 25.59 3.64
CA GLY A 285 11.20 25.94 4.78
C GLY A 285 10.97 24.76 5.71
N SER A 286 10.45 25.05 6.90
CA SER A 286 10.12 24.03 7.90
C SER A 286 9.00 23.08 7.46
N ASP A 287 8.19 23.48 6.48
CA ASP A 287 7.13 22.70 5.88
C ASP A 287 7.64 21.69 4.83
N GLY A 288 8.92 21.71 4.49
CA GLY A 288 9.53 20.83 3.49
C GLY A 288 9.10 21.13 2.04
N VAL A 289 8.50 22.30 1.79
CA VAL A 289 7.99 22.71 0.47
C VAL A 289 8.33 24.15 0.14
N SER A 290 8.15 25.06 1.10
CA SER A 290 8.45 26.47 0.89
C SER A 290 9.94 26.66 0.64
N VAL A 291 10.28 27.58 -0.27
CA VAL A 291 11.68 27.93 -0.57
C VAL A 291 11.86 29.43 -0.46
N SER A 292 12.93 29.85 0.20
CA SER A 292 13.33 31.25 0.32
C SER A 292 14.75 31.42 -0.19
N VAL A 293 15.06 32.56 -0.80
CA VAL A 293 16.43 32.86 -1.26
C VAL A 293 17.31 33.12 -0.04
N ILE A 294 18.43 32.40 0.08
CA ILE A 294 19.49 32.73 1.03
C ILE A 294 20.34 33.85 0.43
N ARG A 295 20.87 33.63 -0.78
CA ARG A 295 21.69 34.60 -1.53
C ARG A 295 21.91 34.14 -2.97
N SER A 296 22.22 35.09 -3.84
CA SER A 296 22.82 34.80 -5.15
C SER A 296 24.31 34.52 -5.00
N CYS A 297 24.82 33.53 -5.71
CA CYS A 297 26.22 33.11 -5.68
C CYS A 297 26.98 33.74 -6.86
N ALA A 298 27.96 34.60 -6.55
CA ALA A 298 28.71 35.34 -7.57
C ALA A 298 29.49 34.42 -8.52
N ASN A 299 30.06 33.32 -8.00
CA ASN A 299 30.83 32.34 -8.78
C ASN A 299 30.05 31.04 -9.05
N GLY A 300 28.71 31.13 -9.06
CA GLY A 300 27.83 29.98 -9.19
C GLY A 300 27.59 29.23 -7.87
N CYS A 301 26.56 28.39 -7.88
CA CYS A 301 26.19 27.57 -6.74
C CYS A 301 26.69 26.13 -6.97
N ARG A 302 27.31 25.54 -5.95
CA ARG A 302 27.83 24.17 -5.97
C ARG A 302 26.87 23.22 -5.28
N VAL A 303 26.41 22.23 -6.06
CA VAL A 303 25.62 21.11 -5.57
C VAL A 303 26.52 20.14 -4.81
N ASN A 304 26.14 19.80 -3.58
CA ASN A 304 26.83 18.86 -2.70
C ASN A 304 25.91 17.66 -2.42
N PRO A 305 25.98 16.58 -3.23
CA PRO A 305 25.07 15.44 -3.06
C PRO A 305 25.01 14.92 -1.63
N GLY A 306 23.79 14.83 -1.07
CA GLY A 306 23.52 14.36 0.28
C GLY A 306 23.86 15.35 1.41
N ASN A 307 24.28 16.57 1.09
CA ASN A 307 24.62 17.62 2.04
C ASN A 307 24.01 18.96 1.60
N ASP A 308 24.13 19.99 2.43
CA ASP A 308 23.73 21.35 2.06
C ASP A 308 24.61 21.88 0.92
N ASP A 309 23.97 22.48 -0.06
CA ASP A 309 24.62 23.18 -1.16
C ASP A 309 25.27 24.48 -0.70
N SER A 310 26.22 24.98 -1.49
CA SER A 310 27.04 26.13 -1.10
C SER A 310 27.34 27.05 -2.27
N CYS A 311 27.45 28.36 -2.02
CA CYS A 311 28.04 29.27 -3.01
C CYS A 311 29.56 29.05 -3.11
N ASN A 312 30.09 29.17 -4.34
CA ASN A 312 31.53 29.23 -4.60
C ASN A 312 32.11 30.63 -4.40
#